data_AF-A0A0D2WM28-F1
#
_entry.id   AF-A0A0D2WM28-F1
#
_cell.length_a   1.000
_cell.length_b   1.000
_cell.length_c   1.000
_cell.angle_alpha   90.00
_cell.angle_beta   90.00
_cell.angle_gamma   90.00
#
_symmetry.space_group_name_H-M   'P 1'
#
loop_
_entity.id
_entity.type
_entity.pdbx_description
1 polymer ?
#
loop_
_entity_poly.entity_id
_entity_poly.type
_entity_poly.pdbx_seq_one_letter_code
_entity_poly.pdbx_strand_id
1 'polypeptide(L)'
;MVHPSLSEHLHNDECNNVIQQLHQCHSTHSVAKFWGACNDLKNALDDCLGREFEVRRLRNLEEARERNRRVDEARALLLPMSKSDREDLTRRQTERRQNWERTHAEGAPQ
;
A
#
# COMPACT_ATOMS: atom_id res chain seq x y z
N MET A 1 -8.41 0.50 14.67
CA MET A 1 -7.29 1.45 14.80
C MET A 1 -6.20 1.01 13.85
N VAL A 2 -5.90 1.79 12.81
CA VAL A 2 -4.70 1.57 11.99
C VAL A 2 -3.51 1.97 12.85
N HIS A 3 -2.57 1.04 13.07
CA HIS A 3 -1.30 1.34 13.72
C HIS A 3 -0.26 1.62 12.63
N PRO A 4 0.03 2.90 12.30
CA PRO A 4 1.12 3.20 11.39
C PRO A 4 2.44 2.75 12.01
N SER A 5 3.26 2.06 11.23
CA SER A 5 4.63 1.73 11.63
C SER A 5 5.45 3.01 11.63
N LEU A 6 6.05 3.37 12.77
CA LEU A 6 6.89 4.57 12.96
C LEU A 6 8.30 4.40 12.40
N SER A 7 8.46 3.62 11.33
CA SER A 7 9.78 3.40 10.74
C SER A 7 10.23 4.66 10.00
N GLU A 8 11.42 5.19 10.28
CA GLU A 8 11.87 6.49 9.73
C GLU A 8 11.80 6.57 8.20
N HIS A 9 12.10 5.48 7.48
CA HIS A 9 12.04 5.46 6.02
C HIS A 9 10.63 5.50 5.43
N LEU A 10 9.59 5.40 6.27
CA LEU A 10 8.19 5.42 5.82
C LEU A 10 7.59 6.83 5.86
N HIS A 11 8.19 7.79 6.54
CA HIS A 11 7.60 9.11 6.73
C HIS A 11 8.41 10.19 6.03
N ASN A 12 7.77 11.34 5.80
CA ASN A 12 8.48 12.53 5.34
C ASN A 12 9.40 13.09 6.44
N ASP A 13 10.33 13.97 6.05
CA ASP A 13 11.33 14.53 6.96
C ASP A 13 10.72 15.30 8.15
N GLU A 14 9.58 15.96 7.95
CA GLU A 14 8.85 16.70 9.00
C GLU A 14 8.31 15.74 10.07
N CYS A 15 7.60 14.68 9.67
CA CYS A 15 7.09 13.65 10.57
C CYS A 15 8.23 12.92 11.28
N ASN A 16 9.32 12.59 10.56
CA ASN A 16 10.49 11.94 11.15
C ASN A 16 11.12 12.76 12.27
N ASN A 17 11.18 14.09 12.10
CA ASN A 17 11.68 14.98 13.14
C ASN A 17 10.81 14.91 14.41
N VAL A 18 9.48 14.90 14.28
CA VAL A 18 8.56 14.78 15.43
C VAL A 18 8.66 13.41 16.10
N ILE A 19 8.82 12.33 15.31
CA ILE A 19 9.06 10.97 15.82
C ILE A 19 10.33 10.93 16.69
N GLN A 20 11.43 11.51 16.21
CA GLN A 20 12.69 11.59 16.96
C GLN A 20 12.54 12.39 18.26
N GLN A 21 11.84 13.53 18.23
CA GLN A 21 11.56 14.32 19.43
C GLN A 21 10.71 13.55 20.45
N LEU A 22 9.69 12.82 19.99
CA LEU A 22 8.86 11.99 20.86
C LEU A 22 9.68 10.84 21.48
N HIS A 23 10.55 10.19 20.70
CA HIS A 23 11.48 9.18 21.22
C HIS A 23 12.41 9.75 22.28
N GLN A 24 12.94 10.96 22.06
CA GLN A 24 13.77 11.65 23.03
C GLN A 24 12.99 11.98 24.31
N CYS A 25 11.75 12.48 24.20
CA CYS A 25 10.92 12.75 25.37
C CYS A 25 10.62 11.47 26.17
N HIS A 26 10.34 10.36 25.48
CA HIS A 26 10.13 9.07 26.14
C HIS A 26 11.41 8.49 26.79
N SER A 27 12.59 8.81 26.26
CA SER A 27 13.87 8.36 26.82
C SER A 27 14.25 9.15 28.07
N THR A 28 14.04 10.47 28.08
CA THR A 28 14.34 11.35 29.21
C THR A 28 13.30 11.26 30.34
N HIS A 29 12.04 11.00 29.99
CA HIS A 29 10.92 10.98 30.93
C HIS A 29 10.28 9.60 31.05
N SER A 30 11.08 8.57 31.36
CA SER A 30 10.64 7.17 31.40
C SER A 30 9.44 6.91 32.32
N VAL A 31 9.29 7.65 33.42
CA VAL A 31 8.11 7.59 34.32
C VAL A 31 7.09 8.66 33.97
N ALA A 32 7.52 9.90 33.71
CA ALA A 32 6.64 11.05 33.43
C ALA A 32 5.91 10.97 32.08
N LYS A 33 6.35 10.12 31.14
CA LYS A 33 5.62 9.81 29.90
C LYS A 33 4.23 9.24 30.16
N PHE A 34 4.04 8.51 31.26
CA PHE A 34 2.75 7.94 31.65
C PHE A 34 1.83 8.96 32.31
N TRP A 35 2.37 10.12 32.72
CA TRP A 35 1.63 11.24 33.31
C TRP A 35 1.35 12.35 32.29
N GLY A 36 1.64 12.13 31.01
CA GLY A 36 1.31 13.05 29.92
C GLY A 36 2.38 14.10 29.59
N ALA A 37 3.60 13.98 30.12
CA ALA A 37 4.69 14.94 29.86
C ALA A 37 5.07 15.09 28.37
N CYS A 38 4.74 14.10 27.55
CA CYS A 38 5.03 14.09 26.10
C CYS A 38 3.77 14.25 25.23
N ASN A 39 2.62 14.64 25.80
CA ASN A 39 1.35 14.70 25.07
C ASN A 39 1.38 15.69 23.90
N ASP A 40 2.08 16.82 24.04
CA ASP A 40 2.15 17.82 22.96
C ASP A 40 2.89 17.26 21.74
N LEU A 41 4.02 16.58 21.95
CA LEU A 41 4.77 15.88 20.89
C LEU A 41 3.94 14.74 20.30
N LYS A 42 3.18 14.03 21.13
CA LYS A 42 2.26 12.99 20.66
C LYS A 42 1.15 13.58 19.76
N ASN A 43 0.55 14.70 20.15
CA ASN A 43 -0.49 15.36 19.35
C ASN A 43 0.09 15.84 18.02
N ALA A 44 1.29 16.43 18.03
CA ALA A 44 1.98 16.83 16.81
C ALA A 44 2.29 15.64 15.89
N LEU A 45 2.65 14.48 16.46
CA LEU A 45 2.86 13.25 15.71
C LEU A 45 1.56 12.75 15.08
N ASP A 46 0.48 12.69 15.85
CA ASP A 46 -0.83 12.25 15.38
C ASP A 46 -1.33 13.14 14.22
N ASP A 47 -1.15 14.45 14.32
CA ASP A 47 -1.48 15.41 13.26
C ASP A 47 -0.66 15.17 11.98
N CYS A 48 0.65 14.94 12.12
CA CYS A 48 1.53 14.72 10.97
C CYS A 48 1.19 13.39 10.27
N LEU A 49 1.03 12.30 11.03
CA LEU A 49 0.64 11.00 10.50
C LEU A 49 -0.76 11.02 9.87
N GLY A 50 -1.67 11.83 10.42
CA GLY A 50 -2.99 12.06 9.84
C GLY A 50 -2.92 12.67 8.44
N ARG A 51 -2.05 13.67 8.24
CA ARG A 51 -1.83 14.27 6.92
C ARG A 51 -1.26 13.27 5.92
N GLU A 52 -0.23 12.52 6.32
CA GLU A 52 0.37 11.48 5.46
C GLU A 52 -0.63 10.40 5.07
N PHE A 53 -1.44 9.97 6.04
CA PHE A 53 -2.49 8.99 5.81
C PHE A 53 -3.49 9.47 4.77
N GLU A 54 -3.95 10.72 4.86
CA GLU A 54 -4.92 11.25 3.91
C GLU A 54 -4.34 11.36 2.50
N VAL A 55 -3.08 11.79 2.35
CA VAL A 55 -2.39 11.79 1.05
C VAL A 55 -2.34 10.39 0.45
N ARG A 56 -1.94 9.38 1.25
CA ARG A 56 -1.91 7.98 0.80
C ARG A 56 -3.29 7.47 0.45
N ARG A 57 -4.31 7.81 1.24
CA ARG A 57 -5.70 7.40 1.03
C ARG A 57 -6.23 7.95 -0.29
N LEU A 58 -5.97 9.22 -0.60
CA LEU A 58 -6.38 9.84 -1.86
C LEU A 58 -5.70 9.19 -3.06
N ARG A 59 -4.38 8.96 -2.99
CA ARG A 59 -3.63 8.27 -4.05
C ARG A 59 -4.16 6.85 -4.27
N ASN A 60 -4.34 6.08 -3.19
CA ASN A 60 -4.85 4.71 -3.28
C ASN A 60 -6.28 4.68 -3.85
N LEU A 61 -7.11 5.68 -3.55
CA LEU A 61 -8.46 5.82 -4.10
C LEU A 61 -8.41 6.08 -5.60
N GLU A 62 -7.53 6.96 -6.07
CA GLU A 62 -7.32 7.22 -7.50
C GLU A 62 -6.84 5.96 -8.23
N GLU A 63 -5.82 5.29 -7.71
CA GLU A 63 -5.32 4.02 -8.26
C GLU A 63 -6.39 2.91 -8.25
N ALA A 64 -7.23 2.86 -7.22
CA ALA A 64 -8.34 1.91 -7.17
C ALA A 64 -9.42 2.23 -8.22
N ARG A 65 -9.76 3.50 -8.41
CA ARG A 65 -10.70 3.93 -9.46
C ARG A 65 -10.19 3.55 -10.85
N GLU A 66 -8.91 3.80 -11.12
CA GLU A 66 -8.31 3.45 -12.41
C GLU A 66 -8.27 1.93 -12.63
N ARG A 67 -7.89 1.15 -11.61
CA ARG A 67 -7.95 -0.30 -11.68
C ARG A 67 -9.37 -0.81 -11.94
N ASN A 68 -10.36 -0.25 -11.25
CA ASN A 68 -11.76 -0.64 -11.42
C ASN A 68 -12.24 -0.32 -12.84
N ARG A 69 -11.92 0.87 -13.38
CA ARG A 69 -12.24 1.23 -14.78
C ARG A 69 -11.72 0.21 -15.78
N ARG A 70 -10.44 -0.17 -15.67
CA ARG A 70 -9.83 -1.17 -16.57
C ARG A 70 -10.52 -2.53 -16.47
N VAL A 71 -10.87 -2.95 -15.26
CA VAL A 71 -11.59 -4.22 -15.03
C VAL A 71 -13.00 -4.15 -15.63
N ASP A 72 -13.71 -3.04 -15.43
CA ASP A 72 -15.06 -2.84 -15.97
C ASP A 72 -15.06 -2.79 -17.50
N GLU A 73 -14.09 -2.11 -18.12
CA GLU A 73 -13.89 -2.09 -19.57
C GLU A 73 -13.57 -3.49 -20.12
N ALA A 74 -12.63 -4.20 -19.50
CA ALA A 74 -12.30 -5.58 -19.89
C ALA A 74 -13.52 -6.51 -19.75
N ARG A 75 -14.30 -6.35 -18.67
CA ARG A 75 -15.53 -7.11 -18.47
C ARG A 75 -16.58 -6.78 -19.52
N ALA A 76 -16.72 -5.51 -19.91
CA ALA A 76 -17.66 -5.08 -20.93
C ALA A 76 -17.36 -5.73 -22.30
N LEU A 77 -16.07 -5.89 -22.64
CA LEU A 77 -15.66 -6.62 -23.85
C LEU A 77 -16.00 -8.11 -23.80
N LEU A 78 -16.07 -8.71 -22.61
CA LEU A 78 -16.45 -10.12 -22.41
C LEU A 78 -17.97 -10.34 -22.35
N LEU A 79 -18.78 -9.31 -22.09
CA LEU A 79 -20.25 -9.42 -22.05
C LEU A 79 -20.88 -9.96 -23.35
N PRO A 80 -20.50 -9.50 -24.56
CA PRO A 80 -21.07 -10.03 -25.80
C PRO A 80 -20.58 -11.45 -26.15
N MET A 81 -19.60 -12.01 -25.43
CA MET A 81 -19.08 -13.35 -25.71
C MET A 81 -19.97 -14.45 -25.13
N SER A 82 -20.09 -15.57 -25.84
CA SER A 82 -20.77 -16.76 -25.31
C SER A 82 -19.97 -17.37 -24.14
N LYS A 83 -20.58 -18.28 -23.37
CA LYS A 83 -19.88 -18.96 -22.27
C LYS A 83 -18.73 -19.84 -22.78
N SER A 84 -18.95 -20.57 -23.89
CA SER A 84 -17.93 -21.43 -24.49
C SER A 84 -16.73 -20.63 -25.00
N ASP A 85 -16.97 -19.47 -25.64
CA ASP A 85 -15.87 -18.62 -26.13
C ASP A 85 -15.01 -18.09 -24.98
N ARG A 86 -15.62 -17.77 -23.84
CA ARG A 86 -14.92 -17.33 -22.62
C ARG A 86 -14.06 -18.45 -22.01
N GLU A 87 -14.58 -19.67 -21.98
CA GLU A 87 -13.85 -20.85 -21.49
C GLU A 87 -12.65 -21.16 -22.38
N ASP A 88 -12.83 -21.12 -23.71
CA ASP A 88 -11.76 -21.31 -24.68
C ASP A 88 -10.68 -20.22 -24.60
N LEU A 89 -11.09 -18.96 -24.43
CA LEU A 89 -10.16 -17.85 -24.23
C LEU A 89 -9.31 -18.06 -22.97
N THR A 90 -9.95 -18.43 -21.85
CA THR A 90 -9.28 -18.72 -20.57
C THR A 90 -8.29 -19.87 -20.72
N ARG A 91 -8.69 -20.97 -21.36
CA ARG A 91 -7.82 -22.13 -21.62
C ARG A 91 -6.56 -21.72 -22.39
N ARG A 92 -6.73 -21.01 -23.52
CA ARG A 92 -5.60 -20.53 -24.34
C ARG A 92 -4.66 -19.59 -23.60
N GLN A 93 -5.20 -18.70 -22.75
CA GLN A 93 -4.37 -17.82 -21.91
C GLN A 93 -3.54 -18.62 -20.90
N THR A 94 -4.15 -19.64 -20.29
CA THR A 94 -3.48 -20.50 -19.30
C THR A 94 -2.38 -21.34 -19.95
N GLU A 95 -2.65 -21.94 -21.11
CA GLU A 95 -1.66 -22.69 -21.90
C GLU A 95 -0.48 -21.81 -22.32
N ARG A 96 -0.75 -20.58 -22.79
CA ARG A 96 0.30 -19.60 -23.10
C ARG A 96 1.15 -19.27 -21.88
N ARG A 97 0.54 -19.05 -20.72
CA ARG A 97 1.27 -18.74 -19.48
C ARG A 97 2.16 -19.90 -19.07
N GLN A 98 1.63 -21.12 -19.07
CA GLN A 98 2.40 -22.33 -18.75
C GLN A 98 3.54 -22.57 -19.75
N ASN A 99 3.31 -22.30 -21.04
CA ASN A 99 4.36 -22.39 -22.06
C ASN A 99 5.45 -21.32 -21.84
N TRP A 100 5.06 -20.08 -21.53
CA TRP A 100 6.01 -19.03 -21.17
C TRP A 100 6.84 -19.40 -19.93
N GLU A 101 6.18 -19.89 -18.87
CA GLU A 101 6.84 -20.37 -17.65
C GLU A 101 7.82 -21.52 -17.95
N ARG A 102 7.44 -22.49 -18.78
CA ARG A 102 8.30 -23.61 -19.19
C ARG A 102 9.52 -23.14 -19.98
N THR A 103 9.31 -22.27 -20.97
CA THR A 103 10.39 -21.74 -21.82
C THR A 103 11.33 -20.79 -21.08
N HIS A 104 10.86 -20.06 -20.07
CA HIS A 104 11.67 -19.15 -19.28
C HIS A 104 12.30 -19.81 -18.04
N ALA A 105 11.78 -20.96 -17.59
CA ALA A 105 12.45 -21.80 -16.60
C ALA A 105 13.74 -22.45 -17.14
N GLU A 106 13.87 -22.59 -18.46
CA GLU A 106 15.03 -23.20 -19.13
C GLU A 106 16.12 -22.19 -19.54
N GLY A 107 15.96 -20.89 -19.23
CA GLY A 107 16.79 -19.82 -19.80
C GLY A 107 17.14 -18.63 -18.90
N ALA A 108 17.22 -18.80 -17.57
CA ALA A 108 17.80 -17.77 -16.71
C ALA A 108 19.35 -17.81 -16.80
N PRO A 109 20.03 -16.75 -17.27
CA PRO A 109 21.48 -16.70 -17.20
C PRO A 109 21.93 -16.66 -15.74
N GLN A 110 22.96 -17.45 -15.44
CA GLN A 110 23.69 -17.47 -14.16
C GLN A 110 24.62 -16.26 -14.06
#